data_AF-A0A8X6X1Q4-F1
#
_entry.id   AF-A0A8X6X1Q4-F1
#
_cell.length_a   1.000
_cell.length_b   1.000
_cell.length_c   1.000
_cell.angle_alpha   90.00
_cell.angle_beta   90.00
_cell.angle_gamma   90.00
#
_symmetry.space_group_name_H-M   'P 1'
#
loop_
_entity.id
_entity.type
_entity.pdbx_description
1 polymer ?
#
loop_
_entity_poly.entity_id
_entity_poly.type
_entity_poly.pdbx_seq_one_letter_code
_entity_poly.pdbx_strand_id
1 'polypeptide(L)'
;MALHDRWYWYQQAKSTLLKNLDDDRNYNVAKNLILFIGDGMGMTTVTTARILRGQKGGQTGEENELAFDKFEYVALAKVRIDL
;
A
#
# COMPACT_ATOMS: atom_id res chain seq x y z
N MET A 1 -20.56 9.53 -6.87
CA MET A 1 -20.24 8.18 -6.40
C MET A 1 -19.90 7.35 -7.62
N ALA A 2 -18.65 6.94 -7.79
CA ALA A 2 -18.30 6.01 -8.86
C ALA A 2 -18.96 4.67 -8.56
N LEU A 3 -19.93 4.27 -9.39
CA LEU A 3 -20.56 2.95 -9.28
C LEU A 3 -19.62 1.96 -9.97
N HIS A 4 -18.73 1.34 -9.19
CA HIS A 4 -17.94 0.22 -9.66
C HIS A 4 -18.86 -0.97 -9.91
N ASP A 5 -18.85 -1.49 -11.13
CA ASP A 5 -19.60 -2.70 -11.49
C ASP A 5 -18.78 -3.97 -11.22
N ARG A 6 -19.39 -5.13 -11.45
CA ARG A 6 -18.70 -6.42 -11.24
C ARG A 6 -17.45 -6.56 -12.09
N TRP A 7 -17.48 -6.03 -13.32
CA TRP A 7 -16.39 -6.15 -14.27
C TRP A 7 -15.16 -5.37 -13.82
N TYR A 8 -15.35 -4.16 -13.28
CA TYR A 8 -14.31 -3.35 -12.68
C TYR A 8 -13.49 -4.13 -11.64
N TRP A 9 -14.16 -4.73 -10.66
CA TRP A 9 -13.51 -5.49 -9.59
C TRP A 9 -12.81 -6.75 -10.12
N TYR A 10 -13.43 -7.43 -11.09
CA TYR A 10 -12.81 -8.60 -11.73
C TYR A 10 -11.49 -8.22 -12.45
N GLN A 11 -11.48 -7.11 -13.19
CA GLN A 11 -10.29 -6.64 -13.89
C GLN A 11 -9.19 -6.22 -12.92
N GLN A 12 -9.54 -5.50 -11.85
CA GLN A 12 -8.56 -5.11 -10.82
C GLN A 12 -7.92 -6.33 -10.17
N ALA A 13 -8.73 -7.32 -9.74
CA ALA A 13 -8.22 -8.54 -9.14
C ALA A 13 -7.34 -9.35 -10.11
N LYS A 14 -7.76 -9.47 -11.38
CA LYS A 14 -6.97 -10.15 -12.42
C LYS A 14 -5.63 -9.46 -12.64
N SER A 15 -5.61 -8.13 -12.69
CA SER A 15 -4.38 -7.35 -12.84
C SER A 15 -3.43 -7.55 -11.66
N THR A 16 -3.95 -7.50 -10.43
CA THR A 16 -3.15 -7.73 -9.22
C THR A 16 -2.57 -9.15 -9.18
N LEU A 17 -3.37 -10.16 -9.55
CA LEU A 17 -2.89 -11.54 -9.63
C LEU A 17 -1.75 -11.70 -10.63
N LEU A 18 -1.91 -11.15 -11.84
CA LEU A 18 -0.88 -11.23 -12.88
C LEU A 18 0.40 -10.53 -12.43
N LYS A 19 0.29 -9.37 -11.77
CA LYS A 19 1.45 -8.67 -11.18
C LYS A 19 2.17 -9.52 -10.14
N ASN A 20 1.45 -10.19 -9.25
CA ASN A 20 2.05 -11.00 -8.17
C ASN A 20 2.63 -12.34 -8.67
N LEU A 21 2.23 -12.81 -9.85
CA LEU A 21 2.79 -14.00 -10.49
C LEU A 21 4.08 -13.70 -11.26
N ASP A 22 4.32 -12.43 -11.60
CA ASP A 22 5.57 -12.00 -12.22
C ASP A 22 6.67 -12.04 -11.15
N ASP A 23 7.59 -12.99 -11.28
CA ASP A 23 8.65 -13.22 -10.31
C ASP A 23 9.91 -12.45 -10.71
N ASP A 24 10.06 -11.23 -10.18
CA ASP A 24 11.21 -10.35 -10.43
C ASP A 24 12.18 -10.29 -9.24
N ARG A 25 12.08 -11.26 -8.31
CA ARG A 25 12.84 -11.24 -7.05
C ARG A 25 14.34 -11.12 -7.28
N ASN A 26 14.93 -10.09 -6.67
CA ASN A 26 16.37 -9.89 -6.67
C ASN A 26 17.04 -10.66 -5.51
N TYR A 27 17.75 -11.72 -5.83
CA TYR A 27 18.50 -12.54 -4.86
C TYR A 27 19.94 -12.05 -4.59
N ASN A 28 20.36 -10.96 -5.23
CA ASN A 28 21.70 -10.41 -5.02
C ASN A 28 21.79 -9.68 -3.67
N VAL A 29 23.01 -9.56 -3.14
CA VAL A 29 23.26 -8.77 -1.93
C VAL A 29 23.06 -7.28 -2.23
N ALA A 30 22.24 -6.61 -1.42
CA ALA A 30 22.00 -5.18 -1.55
C ALA A 30 23.26 -4.36 -1.24
N LYS A 31 23.61 -3.42 -2.11
CA LYS A 31 24.76 -2.50 -1.91
C LYS A 31 24.42 -1.36 -0.93
N ASN A 32 23.17 -0.91 -0.91
CA ASN A 32 22.71 0.22 -0.11
C ASN A 32 21.43 -0.17 0.64
N LEU A 33 21.23 0.45 1.81
CA LEU A 33 20.03 0.29 2.62
C LEU A 33 19.41 1.65 2.91
N ILE A 34 18.11 1.77 2.68
CA ILE A 34 17.31 2.95 3.03
C ILE A 34 16.18 2.48 3.95
N LEU A 35 16.06 3.11 5.13
CA LEU A 35 15.00 2.83 6.09
C LEU A 35 14.20 4.11 6.33
N PHE A 36 12.90 4.06 6.03
CA PHE A 36 11.94 5.11 6.35
C PHE A 36 11.24 4.75 7.66
N ILE A 37 11.33 5.63 8.66
CA ILE A 37 10.67 5.46 9.96
C ILE A 37 9.58 6.52 10.08
N GLY A 38 8.31 6.10 10.14
CA GLY A 38 7.20 6.96 10.49
C GLY A 38 6.88 6.82 11.97
N ASP A 39 7.31 7.78 12.79
CA ASP A 39 6.95 7.82 14.21
C ASP A 39 5.42 7.97 14.37
N GLY A 40 4.81 7.14 15.22
CA GLY A 40 3.35 7.09 15.40
C GLY A 40 2.55 6.63 14.16
N MET A 41 3.20 6.15 13.10
CA MET A 41 2.54 5.77 11.83
C MET A 41 2.02 4.33 11.85
N GLY A 42 1.02 4.06 12.69
CA GLY A 42 0.30 2.79 12.70
C GLY A 42 -0.62 2.60 11.48
N MET A 43 -1.27 1.43 11.38
CA MET A 43 -2.16 1.10 10.26
C MET A 43 -3.29 2.11 10.07
N THR A 44 -3.89 2.60 11.17
CA THR A 44 -4.95 3.60 11.13
C THR A 44 -4.44 4.93 10.55
N THR A 45 -3.28 5.39 11.00
CA THR A 45 -2.62 6.59 10.49
C THR A 45 -2.34 6.49 8.98
N VAL A 46 -1.85 5.33 8.52
CA VAL A 46 -1.62 5.09 7.08
C VAL A 46 -2.91 5.17 6.27
N THR A 47 -3.99 4.52 6.73
CA THR A 47 -5.30 4.56 6.05
C THR A 47 -5.89 5.97 6.03
N THR A 48 -5.86 6.70 7.15
CA THR A 48 -6.33 8.09 7.20
C THR A 48 -5.52 8.99 6.26
N ALA A 49 -4.19 8.81 6.21
CA ALA A 49 -3.33 9.57 5.30
C ALA A 49 -3.65 9.27 3.83
N ARG A 50 -3.94 8.02 3.48
CA ARG A 50 -4.36 7.59 2.14
C ARG A 50 -5.64 8.32 1.70
N ILE A 51 -6.67 8.28 2.55
CA ILE A 51 -7.97 8.94 2.30
C ILE A 51 -7.78 10.45 2.17
N LEU A 52 -7.10 11.06 3.15
CA LEU A 52 -6.86 12.51 3.18
C LEU A 52 -6.11 12.98 1.93
N ARG A 53 -5.11 12.21 1.46
CA ARG A 53 -4.36 12.53 0.24
C ARG A 53 -5.26 12.51 -0.99
N GLY A 54 -6.11 11.49 -1.15
CA GLY A 54 -7.03 11.43 -2.29
C GLY A 54 -8.07 12.56 -2.25
N GLN A 55 -8.62 12.87 -1.07
CA GLN A 55 -9.53 14.01 -0.88
C GLN A 55 -8.88 15.36 -1.22
N LYS A 56 -7.62 15.58 -0.81
CA LYS A 56 -6.84 16.77 -1.20
C LYS A 56 -6.57 16.83 -2.71
N GLY A 57 -6.60 15.70 -3.39
CA GLY A 57 -6.54 15.59 -4.86
C GLY A 57 -7.89 15.67 -5.56
N GLY A 58 -8.99 15.94 -4.84
CA GLY A 58 -10.35 16.01 -5.41
C GLY A 58 -11.00 14.66 -5.69
N GLN A 59 -10.46 13.57 -5.14
CA GLN A 59 -10.98 12.20 -5.29
C GLN A 59 -11.84 11.80 -4.07
N THR A 60 -12.49 10.63 -4.11
CA THR A 60 -13.25 10.13 -2.94
C THR A 60 -12.33 9.72 -1.80
N GLY A 61 -11.15 9.21 -2.14
CA GLY A 61 -10.02 9.05 -1.22
C GLY A 61 -9.69 7.61 -0.85
N GLU A 62 -10.68 6.73 -0.73
CA GLU A 62 -10.46 5.33 -0.33
C GLU A 62 -9.67 4.54 -1.37
N GLU A 63 -9.85 4.87 -2.64
CA GLU A 63 -9.17 4.29 -3.80
C GLU A 63 -7.76 4.85 -4.05
N ASN A 64 -7.37 5.91 -3.34
CA ASN A 64 -6.06 6.50 -3.51
C ASN A 64 -4.97 5.58 -2.93
N GLU A 65 -3.73 5.72 -3.39
CA GLU A 65 -2.57 4.97 -2.86
C GLU A 65 -1.48 5.93 -2.39
N LEU A 66 -0.76 5.55 -1.34
CA LEU A 66 0.49 6.17 -0.92
C LEU A 66 1.67 5.54 -1.67
N ALA A 67 2.86 6.16 -1.57
CA ALA A 67 4.07 5.59 -2.17
C ALA A 67 4.42 4.22 -1.57
N PHE A 68 4.22 4.06 -0.26
CA PHE A 68 4.46 2.80 0.45
C PHE A 68 3.47 1.68 0.09
N ASP A 69 2.26 2.02 -0.37
CA ASP A 69 1.25 1.03 -0.80
C ASP A 69 1.69 0.27 -2.07
N LYS A 70 2.67 0.83 -2.80
CA LYS A 70 3.21 0.22 -4.02
C LYS A 70 4.37 -0.73 -3.75
N PHE A 71 4.85 -0.82 -2.51
CA PHE A 71 5.88 -1.79 -2.14
C PHE A 71 5.31 -3.21 -2.24
N GLU A 72 6.08 -4.12 -2.81
CA GLU A 72 5.64 -5.49 -3.09
C GLU A 72 5.55 -6.35 -1.83
N TYR A 73 6.36 -6.03 -0.82
CA TYR A 73 6.47 -6.79 0.41
C TYR A 73 5.91 -6.00 1.58
N VAL A 74 5.03 -6.65 2.35
CA VAL A 74 4.47 -6.11 3.58
C VAL A 74 4.61 -7.14 4.69
N ALA A 75 4.87 -6.65 5.91
CA ALA A 75 4.91 -7.47 7.11
C ALA A 75 4.34 -6.68 8.29
N LEU A 76 3.90 -7.40 9.33
CA LEU A 76 3.51 -6.80 10.60
C LEU A 76 4.68 -6.87 11.58
N ALA A 77 5.01 -5.74 12.19
CA ALA A 77 5.96 -5.67 13.29
C ALA A 77 5.21 -5.70 14.63
N LYS A 78 5.56 -6.66 15.50
CA LYS A 78 5.05 -6.67 16.88
C LYS A 78 5.79 -5.61 17.68
N VAL A 79 5.07 -4.58 18.11
CA VAL A 79 5.58 -3.57 19.03
C VAL A 79 5.06 -3.87 20.43
N ARG A 80 5.97 -4.06 21.39
CA ARG A 80 5.61 -4.14 22.79
C ARG A 80 5.66 -2.73 23.36
N ILE A 81 4.55 -2.28 23.94
CA ILE A 81 4.51 -1.06 24.73
C ILE A 81 4.55 -1.54 26.17
N ASP A 82 5.73 -1.46 26.78
CA ASP A 82 5.87 -1.62 28.22
C ASP A 82 5.60 -0.24 28.83
N LEU A 83 4.56 -0.16 29.67
CA LEU A 83 4.27 1.00 30.51
C LEU A 83 4.92 0.83 31.88
#